data_AF-A0A7S3BAF7-F1
#
_entry.id   AF-A0A7S3BAF7-F1
#
_cell.length_a   1.000
_cell.length_b   1.000
_cell.length_c   1.000
_cell.angle_alpha   90.00
_cell.angle_beta   90.00
_cell.angle_gamma   90.00
#
_symmetry.space_group_name_H-M   'P 1'
#
loop_
_entity.id
_entity.type
_entity.pdbx_description
1 polymer ?
#
loop_
_entity_poly.entity_id
_entity_poly.type
_entity_poly.pdbx_seq_one_letter_code
_entity_poly.pdbx_strand_id
1 'polypeptide(L)'
;PSEAAGLRRGLSEYNRCRLQRVLSERARAEAAVGQGGKKVSQRPDTKAIEDTKKSGLCTRIRDEAEARKKGWTALAYGAVVGSMHGDGVRVGQAFWSRAELSVCGMHFPPVAGIDTATVNTAGEQVLKVATSLVVGGNYEDNSDASAKAGEIVYTGSGGCDLLGNKKQVADQTLDTPVNRALANCVAVKTPVRLVRKNKCAASYSGNVFMYDGLWDVVEHWDEKGVS
;
A
#
# COMPACT_ATOMS: atom_id res chain seq x y z
N PRO A 1 -0.44 6.74 26.12
CA PRO A 1 -1.61 6.52 25.23
C PRO A 1 -1.47 5.16 24.54
N SER A 2 -2.47 4.28 24.61
CA SER A 2 -2.40 2.96 23.95
C SER A 2 -2.12 3.11 22.46
N GLU A 3 -1.30 2.25 21.86
CA GLU A 3 -0.90 2.31 20.45
C GLU A 3 -2.11 2.33 19.48
N ALA A 4 -3.16 1.55 19.80
CA ALA A 4 -4.44 1.58 19.07
C ALA A 4 -5.15 2.96 19.09
N ALA A 5 -4.86 3.81 20.06
CA ALA A 5 -5.36 5.19 20.08
C ALA A 5 -4.60 6.08 19.08
N GLY A 6 -3.34 5.77 18.77
CA GLY A 6 -2.56 6.43 17.72
C GLY A 6 -3.16 6.19 16.34
N LEU A 7 -3.43 4.93 15.99
CA LEU A 7 -4.08 4.55 14.75
C LEU A 7 -5.44 5.26 14.56
N ARG A 8 -6.30 5.22 15.59
CA ARG A 8 -7.62 5.88 15.55
C ARG A 8 -7.51 7.39 15.37
N ARG A 9 -6.54 8.04 16.02
CA ARG A 9 -6.30 9.49 15.87
C ARG A 9 -5.84 9.83 14.46
N GLY A 10 -4.89 9.08 13.90
CA GLY A 10 -4.41 9.28 12.53
C GLY A 10 -5.52 9.14 11.49
N LEU A 11 -6.35 8.09 11.61
CA LEU A 11 -7.50 7.89 10.73
C LEU A 11 -8.59 8.97 10.90
N SER A 12 -8.83 9.40 12.14
CA SER A 12 -9.80 10.48 12.41
C SER A 12 -9.35 11.80 11.81
N GLU A 13 -8.07 12.12 11.94
CA GLU A 13 -7.47 13.32 11.36
C GLU A 13 -7.47 13.28 9.83
N TYR A 14 -7.13 12.13 9.24
CA TYR A 14 -7.26 11.92 7.81
C TYR A 14 -8.69 12.15 7.31
N ASN A 15 -9.68 11.60 8.02
CA ASN A 15 -11.08 11.79 7.67
C ASN A 15 -11.50 13.26 7.79
N ARG A 16 -11.02 13.98 8.82
CA ARG A 16 -11.24 15.43 8.95
C ARG A 16 -10.68 16.19 7.75
N CYS A 17 -9.41 15.97 7.39
CA CYS A 17 -8.76 16.61 6.23
C CYS A 17 -9.46 16.27 4.91
N ARG A 18 -9.82 15.00 4.71
CA ARG A 18 -10.52 14.51 3.52
C ARG A 18 -11.88 15.18 3.37
N LEU A 19 -12.69 15.22 4.44
CA LEU A 19 -14.01 15.85 4.40
C LEU A 19 -13.92 17.35 4.10
N GLN A 20 -12.94 18.05 4.69
CA GLN A 20 -12.68 19.47 4.36
C GLN A 20 -12.36 19.65 2.87
N ARG A 21 -11.52 18.80 2.29
CA ARG A 21 -11.19 18.83 0.86
C ARG A 21 -12.41 18.51 -0.02
N VAL A 22 -13.22 17.53 0.35
CA VAL A 22 -14.46 17.18 -0.37
C VAL A 22 -15.44 18.35 -0.38
N LEU A 23 -15.66 19.00 0.78
CA LEU A 23 -16.53 20.17 0.87
C LEU A 23 -16.00 21.34 0.03
N SER A 24 -14.69 21.60 0.09
CA SER A 24 -14.07 22.67 -0.72
C SER A 24 -14.17 22.39 -2.22
N GLU A 25 -14.03 21.14 -2.63
CA GLU A 25 -14.15 20.72 -4.03
C GLU A 25 -15.59 20.83 -4.51
N ARG A 26 -16.56 20.49 -3.66
CA ARG A 26 -17.98 20.65 -3.95
C ARG A 26 -18.35 22.13 -4.12
N ALA A 27 -17.93 22.99 -3.19
CA ALA A 27 -18.16 24.44 -3.30
C ALA A 27 -17.51 25.02 -4.57
N ARG A 28 -16.29 24.58 -4.91
CA ARG A 28 -15.61 24.94 -6.16
C ARG A 28 -16.40 24.48 -7.38
N ALA A 29 -16.95 23.27 -7.36
CA ALA A 29 -17.74 22.71 -8.45
C ALA A 29 -19.09 23.42 -8.62
N GLU A 30 -19.73 23.80 -7.53
CA GLU A 30 -20.99 24.56 -7.53
C GLU A 30 -20.78 26.00 -8.06
N ALA A 31 -19.75 26.70 -7.59
CA ALA A 31 -19.38 28.04 -8.10
C ALA A 31 -18.93 28.03 -9.58
N ALA A 32 -18.57 26.85 -10.07
CA ALA A 32 -18.09 26.58 -11.42
C ALA A 32 -19.21 26.28 -12.43
N VAL A 33 -20.44 26.06 -11.96
CA VAL A 33 -21.60 25.74 -12.83
C VAL A 33 -21.86 26.92 -13.76
N GLY A 34 -21.89 26.66 -15.06
CA GLY A 34 -22.05 27.69 -16.11
C GLY A 34 -20.74 28.15 -16.77
N GLN A 35 -19.57 27.77 -16.25
CA GLN A 35 -18.28 27.99 -16.90
C GLN A 35 -17.90 26.76 -17.75
N GLY A 36 -17.89 26.90 -19.08
CA GLY A 36 -17.54 25.81 -19.99
C GLY A 36 -16.13 25.24 -19.77
N GLY A 37 -15.98 23.91 -19.87
CA GLY A 37 -14.69 23.18 -19.82
C GLY A 37 -14.72 21.89 -18.98
N LYS A 38 -13.98 20.85 -19.40
CA LYS A 38 -13.74 19.65 -18.59
C LYS A 38 -12.89 20.02 -17.37
N LYS A 39 -13.44 19.94 -16.16
CA LYS A 39 -12.70 20.22 -14.92
C LYS A 39 -12.08 18.94 -14.38
N VAL A 40 -10.76 18.95 -14.18
CA VAL A 40 -10.00 17.82 -13.62
C VAL A 40 -10.32 17.68 -12.12
N SER A 41 -10.56 16.45 -11.66
CA SER A 41 -10.77 16.12 -10.25
C SER A 41 -9.52 16.47 -9.43
N GLN A 42 -9.70 17.15 -8.30
CA GLN A 42 -8.58 17.50 -7.41
C GLN A 42 -8.15 16.36 -6.47
N ARG A 43 -8.70 15.15 -6.61
CA ARG A 43 -8.43 13.97 -5.77
C ARG A 43 -8.33 14.31 -4.28
N PRO A 44 -9.45 14.68 -3.63
CA PRO A 44 -9.49 15.10 -2.22
C PRO A 44 -8.85 14.10 -1.25
N ASP A 45 -8.95 12.81 -1.56
CA ASP A 45 -8.38 11.69 -0.82
C ASP A 45 -6.85 11.71 -0.79
N THR A 46 -6.20 11.98 -1.94
CA THR A 46 -4.74 12.01 -2.06
C THR A 46 -4.18 13.26 -1.41
N LYS A 47 -4.81 14.42 -1.62
CA LYS A 47 -4.41 15.69 -0.98
C LYS A 47 -4.53 15.65 0.54
N ALA A 48 -5.55 14.96 1.06
CA ALA A 48 -5.73 14.78 2.49
C ALA A 48 -4.57 14.00 3.14
N ILE A 49 -3.85 13.15 2.40
CA ILE A 49 -2.65 12.47 2.91
C ILE A 49 -1.59 13.51 3.31
N GLU A 50 -1.32 14.49 2.45
CA GLU A 50 -0.35 15.55 2.71
C GLU A 50 -0.77 16.46 3.86
N ASP A 51 -2.05 16.83 3.92
CA ASP A 51 -2.59 17.64 5.02
C ASP A 51 -2.49 16.89 6.36
N THR A 52 -2.76 15.59 6.36
CA THR A 52 -2.60 14.75 7.54
C THR A 52 -1.14 14.63 7.95
N LYS A 53 -0.20 14.53 6.99
CA LYS A 53 1.23 14.54 7.28
C LYS A 53 1.67 15.84 7.96
N LYS A 54 1.14 16.99 7.52
CA LYS A 54 1.43 18.30 8.13
C LYS A 54 0.94 18.41 9.58
N SER A 55 -0.15 17.71 9.94
CA SER A 55 -0.66 17.68 11.31
C SER A 55 0.25 16.92 12.29
N GLY A 56 1.23 16.15 11.80
CA GLY A 56 2.09 15.29 12.63
C GLY A 56 1.40 14.03 13.19
N LEU A 57 0.11 13.83 12.91
CA LEU A 57 -0.68 12.67 13.35
C LEU A 57 -0.64 11.49 12.37
N CYS A 58 0.10 11.61 11.28
CA CYS A 58 0.45 10.46 10.44
C CYS A 58 1.32 9.52 11.29
N THR A 59 0.85 8.30 11.51
CA THR A 59 1.59 7.28 12.25
C THR A 59 2.77 6.87 11.38
N ARG A 60 3.91 7.57 11.52
CA ARG A 60 5.20 7.02 11.11
C ARG A 60 5.49 5.93 12.12
N ILE A 61 5.06 4.71 11.82
CA ILE A 61 5.33 3.58 12.69
C ILE A 61 6.85 3.40 12.75
N ARG A 62 7.36 3.39 13.98
CA ARG A 62 8.76 3.16 14.30
C ARG A 62 8.86 1.84 15.05
N ASP A 63 8.52 0.72 14.40
CA ASP A 63 8.90 -0.57 15.01
C ASP A 63 10.35 -0.90 14.63
N GLU A 64 11.27 -0.10 15.17
CA GLU A 64 12.71 -0.29 15.04
C GLU A 64 13.18 -1.46 15.91
N ALA A 65 12.42 -1.87 16.93
CA ALA A 65 12.87 -2.82 17.93
C ALA A 65 12.91 -4.27 17.42
N GLU A 66 11.88 -4.72 16.70
CA GLU A 66 11.87 -6.06 16.10
C GLU A 66 12.81 -6.15 14.89
N ALA A 67 12.87 -5.10 14.07
CA ALA A 67 13.82 -4.98 12.97
C ALA A 67 15.27 -5.06 13.49
N ARG A 68 15.60 -4.32 14.56
CA ARG A 68 16.94 -4.34 15.18
C ARG A 68 17.31 -5.68 15.79
N LYS A 69 16.36 -6.43 16.36
CA LYS A 69 16.60 -7.81 16.84
C LYS A 69 16.99 -8.77 15.71
N LYS A 70 16.48 -8.55 14.50
CA LYS A 70 16.82 -9.32 13.29
C LYS A 70 18.00 -8.73 12.50
N GLY A 71 18.66 -7.68 13.01
CA GLY A 71 19.78 -7.02 12.33
C GLY A 71 19.36 -6.16 11.14
N TRP A 72 18.08 -5.78 11.04
CA TRP A 72 17.56 -4.88 10.02
C TRP A 72 17.49 -3.46 10.57
N THR A 73 18.25 -2.54 10.01
CA THR A 73 18.04 -1.10 10.22
C THR A 73 17.40 -0.53 8.96
N ALA A 74 16.11 -0.18 9.04
CA ALA A 74 15.44 0.49 7.94
C ALA A 74 16.10 1.87 7.73
N LEU A 75 16.70 2.09 6.56
CA LEU A 75 17.43 3.32 6.25
C LEU A 75 16.51 4.45 5.75
N ALA A 76 15.23 4.16 5.49
CA ALA A 76 14.29 5.12 4.92
C ALA A 76 13.06 5.34 5.83
N TYR A 77 12.97 6.57 6.35
CA TYR A 77 11.81 7.26 6.92
C TYR A 77 10.49 6.45 7.03
N GLY A 78 10.29 5.78 8.17
CA GLY A 78 8.98 5.29 8.61
C GLY A 78 8.42 4.08 7.87
N ALA A 79 9.22 3.40 7.05
CA ALA A 79 8.85 2.11 6.49
C ALA A 79 9.19 0.99 7.46
N VAL A 80 8.18 0.22 7.84
CA VAL A 80 8.30 -0.91 8.77
C VAL A 80 8.38 -2.19 7.96
N VAL A 81 9.33 -3.06 8.31
CA VAL A 81 9.35 -4.45 7.84
C VAL A 81 8.73 -5.30 8.93
N GLY A 82 7.78 -6.17 8.57
CA GLY A 82 7.09 -7.02 9.54
C GLY A 82 5.81 -6.41 10.12
N SER A 83 5.51 -6.84 11.35
CA SER A 83 4.20 -6.66 12.00
C SER A 83 3.94 -5.22 12.39
N MET A 84 2.66 -4.85 12.39
CA MET A 84 2.15 -3.54 12.83
C MET A 84 1.25 -3.70 14.06
N HIS A 85 1.31 -4.86 14.71
CA HIS A 85 0.48 -5.20 15.87
C HIS A 85 0.76 -4.28 17.06
N GLY A 86 2.03 -3.93 17.25
CA GLY A 86 2.50 -2.92 18.20
C GLY A 86 1.99 -1.50 17.89
N ASP A 87 1.27 -1.28 16.80
CA ASP A 87 0.67 0.02 16.47
C ASP A 87 -0.86 -0.04 16.47
N GLY A 88 -1.41 -1.14 16.98
CA GLY A 88 -2.84 -1.38 17.06
C GLY A 88 -3.47 -1.88 15.76
N VAL A 89 -2.68 -2.26 14.74
CA VAL A 89 -3.19 -2.91 13.52
C VAL A 89 -3.17 -4.43 13.69
N ARG A 90 -4.34 -5.06 13.65
CA ARG A 90 -4.48 -6.52 13.78
C ARG A 90 -4.86 -7.14 12.44
N VAL A 91 -4.55 -8.43 12.25
CA VAL A 91 -5.08 -9.21 11.12
C VAL A 91 -6.60 -9.08 11.12
N GLY A 92 -7.19 -8.86 9.95
CA GLY A 92 -8.60 -8.54 9.76
C GLY A 92 -8.94 -7.05 9.87
N GLN A 93 -7.99 -6.17 10.22
CA GLN A 93 -8.22 -4.73 10.21
C GLN A 93 -8.59 -4.25 8.80
N ALA A 94 -9.73 -3.59 8.70
CA ALA A 94 -10.23 -3.02 7.46
C ALA A 94 -9.88 -1.53 7.34
N PHE A 95 -9.63 -1.11 6.11
CA PHE A 95 -9.42 0.27 5.69
C PHE A 95 -10.31 0.55 4.48
N TRP A 96 -10.85 1.75 4.39
CA TRP A 96 -11.80 2.15 3.36
C TRP A 96 -11.13 2.70 2.11
N SER A 97 -9.83 3.01 2.14
CA SER A 97 -9.11 3.48 0.95
C SER A 97 -7.60 3.23 1.00
N ARG A 98 -6.94 3.31 -0.16
CA ARG A 98 -5.47 3.31 -0.27
C ARG A 98 -4.83 4.48 0.47
N ALA A 99 -5.52 5.60 0.57
CA ALA A 99 -5.04 6.78 1.28
C ALA A 99 -5.02 6.54 2.80
N GLU A 100 -6.00 5.82 3.36
CA GLU A 100 -5.97 5.38 4.76
C GLU A 100 -4.77 4.47 5.04
N LEU A 101 -4.49 3.49 4.16
CA LEU A 101 -3.30 2.64 4.29
C LEU A 101 -1.99 3.46 4.31
N SER A 102 -1.92 4.52 3.50
CA SER A 102 -0.74 5.39 3.40
C SER A 102 -0.53 6.24 4.66
N VAL A 103 -1.61 6.80 5.22
CA VAL A 103 -1.56 7.58 6.47
C VAL A 103 -1.22 6.69 7.66
N CYS A 104 -1.71 5.46 7.66
CA CYS A 104 -1.44 4.47 8.69
C CYS A 104 -0.10 3.74 8.52
N GLY A 105 0.72 4.10 7.53
CA GLY A 105 2.02 3.45 7.29
C GLY A 105 1.94 1.97 6.89
N MET A 106 0.76 1.48 6.52
CA MET A 106 0.56 0.09 6.09
C MET A 106 1.08 -0.16 4.69
N HIS A 107 0.77 0.77 3.78
CA HIS A 107 1.15 0.74 2.36
C HIS A 107 1.18 2.17 1.81
N PHE A 108 2.36 2.71 1.51
CA PHE A 108 2.50 4.12 1.13
C PHE A 108 2.03 4.47 -0.28
N PRO A 109 2.32 3.67 -1.33
CA PRO A 109 1.91 3.99 -2.68
C PRO A 109 0.38 4.12 -2.80
N PRO A 110 -0.15 5.18 -3.41
CA PRO A 110 -1.60 5.31 -3.60
C PRO A 110 -2.14 4.42 -4.74
N VAL A 111 -1.27 4.00 -5.67
CA VAL A 111 -1.64 3.24 -6.88
C VAL A 111 -0.93 1.89 -6.92
N ALA A 112 0.41 1.90 -6.90
CA ALA A 112 1.23 0.69 -7.10
C ALA A 112 0.90 -0.42 -6.09
N GLY A 113 0.82 -1.67 -6.56
CA GLY A 113 0.47 -2.82 -5.71
C GLY A 113 1.57 -3.25 -4.74
N ILE A 114 2.82 -2.89 -5.01
CA ILE A 114 3.99 -3.24 -4.19
C ILE A 114 4.53 -1.97 -3.53
N ASP A 115 4.74 -2.01 -2.22
CA ASP A 115 5.50 -1.02 -1.47
C ASP A 115 6.88 -1.56 -1.13
N THR A 116 7.87 -0.67 -1.06
CA THR A 116 9.26 -1.03 -0.92
C THR A 116 9.99 -0.12 0.04
N ALA A 117 10.96 -0.66 0.75
CA ALA A 117 11.86 0.09 1.62
C ALA A 117 13.30 -0.30 1.39
N THR A 118 14.21 0.63 1.70
CA THR A 118 15.64 0.34 1.73
C THR A 118 16.02 -0.10 3.13
N VAL A 119 16.63 -1.27 3.25
CA VAL A 119 17.09 -1.87 4.50
C VAL A 119 18.59 -2.07 4.45
N ASN A 120 19.25 -1.89 5.60
CA ASN A 120 20.59 -2.40 5.79
C ASN A 120 20.49 -3.82 6.37
N THR A 121 21.26 -4.74 5.80
CA THR A 121 21.38 -6.11 6.31
C THR A 121 22.56 -6.21 7.27
N ALA A 122 22.61 -7.29 8.07
CA ALA A 122 23.69 -7.50 9.04
C ALA A 122 25.11 -7.54 8.45
N GLY A 123 25.25 -7.60 7.11
CA GLY A 123 26.51 -7.51 6.37
C GLY A 123 26.77 -6.16 5.70
N GLU A 124 26.13 -5.07 6.16
CA GLU A 124 26.24 -3.70 5.62
C GLU A 124 25.78 -3.50 4.17
N GLN A 125 25.17 -4.52 3.57
CA GLN A 125 24.63 -4.42 2.22
C GLN A 125 23.27 -3.70 2.27
N VAL A 126 23.21 -2.55 1.60
CA VAL A 126 22.00 -1.76 1.42
C VAL A 126 21.18 -2.37 0.29
N LEU A 127 20.02 -2.92 0.63
CA LEU A 127 19.12 -3.59 -0.31
C LEU A 127 17.73 -2.98 -0.26
N LYS A 128 17.04 -3.02 -1.40
CA LYS A 128 15.63 -2.66 -1.49
C LYS A 128 14.80 -3.92 -1.30
N VAL A 129 13.87 -3.92 -0.35
CA VAL A 129 12.97 -5.04 -0.07
C VAL A 129 11.53 -4.59 -0.16
N ALA A 130 10.64 -5.51 -0.52
CA ALA A 130 9.21 -5.25 -0.44
C ALA A 130 8.78 -5.22 1.04
N THR A 131 7.83 -4.33 1.37
CA THR A 131 7.29 -4.20 2.73
C THR A 131 5.81 -4.54 2.80
N SER A 132 5.07 -4.26 1.74
CA SER A 132 3.65 -4.59 1.65
C SER A 132 3.17 -4.80 0.21
N LEU A 133 2.15 -5.63 0.08
CA LEU A 133 1.49 -6.00 -1.17
C LEU A 133 -0.01 -5.76 -1.05
N VAL A 134 -0.60 -5.19 -2.09
CA VAL A 134 -2.05 -5.08 -2.25
C VAL A 134 -2.51 -6.02 -3.34
N VAL A 135 -3.17 -7.11 -2.96
CA VAL A 135 -3.82 -8.05 -3.87
C VAL A 135 -5.22 -7.56 -4.16
N GLY A 136 -5.61 -7.50 -5.43
CA GLY A 136 -6.88 -6.89 -5.77
C GLY A 136 -7.22 -6.88 -7.25
N GLY A 137 -7.29 -8.07 -7.86
CA GLY A 137 -7.95 -8.38 -9.15
C GLY A 137 -7.64 -7.46 -10.33
N ASN A 138 -6.53 -6.70 -10.29
CA ASN A 138 -6.14 -5.80 -11.37
C ASN A 138 -5.20 -6.49 -12.38
N TYR A 139 -4.72 -7.68 -12.04
CA TYR A 139 -3.97 -8.56 -12.92
C TYR A 139 -4.81 -9.81 -13.11
N GLU A 140 -5.02 -10.22 -14.36
CA GLU A 140 -5.78 -11.42 -14.71
C GLU A 140 -5.09 -12.68 -14.15
N ASP A 141 -3.76 -12.64 -14.01
CA ASP A 141 -2.92 -13.73 -13.52
C ASP A 141 -2.87 -13.84 -11.97
N ASN A 142 -3.41 -12.86 -11.23
CA ASN A 142 -3.51 -12.96 -9.78
C ASN A 142 -4.63 -13.93 -9.41
N SER A 143 -4.30 -15.21 -9.25
CA SER A 143 -5.24 -16.22 -8.77
C SER A 143 -5.30 -16.22 -7.24
N ASP A 144 -6.43 -15.78 -6.68
CA ASP A 144 -6.71 -15.91 -5.24
C ASP A 144 -7.23 -17.32 -4.88
N ALA A 145 -7.29 -18.22 -5.88
CA ALA A 145 -7.74 -19.60 -5.72
C ALA A 145 -6.78 -20.41 -4.81
N SER A 146 -5.48 -20.09 -4.80
CA SER A 146 -4.48 -20.70 -3.92
C SER A 146 -4.53 -20.17 -2.48
N ALA A 147 -5.18 -19.03 -2.21
CA ALA A 147 -5.28 -18.50 -0.85
C ALA A 147 -6.08 -19.41 0.11
N LYS A 148 -6.94 -20.30 -0.43
CA LYS A 148 -7.57 -21.37 0.35
C LYS A 148 -6.57 -22.42 0.86
N ALA A 149 -5.37 -22.50 0.27
CA ALA A 149 -4.28 -23.39 0.65
C ALA A 149 -3.14 -22.67 1.40
N GLY A 150 -3.29 -21.38 1.74
CA GLY A 150 -2.25 -20.63 2.45
C GLY A 150 -1.09 -20.15 1.57
N GLU A 151 -1.29 -20.11 0.25
CA GLU A 151 -0.29 -19.67 -0.73
C GLU A 151 -0.91 -18.63 -1.68
N ILE A 152 -0.10 -17.74 -2.24
CA ILE A 152 -0.56 -16.73 -3.21
C ILE A 152 0.49 -16.58 -4.30
N VAL A 153 0.02 -16.62 -5.55
CA VAL A 153 0.83 -16.22 -6.70
C VAL A 153 0.55 -14.75 -6.97
N TYR A 154 1.60 -13.92 -6.87
CA TYR A 154 1.51 -12.47 -7.05
C TYR A 154 2.28 -12.05 -8.30
N THR A 155 1.58 -11.51 -9.30
CA THR A 155 2.20 -11.01 -10.52
C THR A 155 3.00 -9.74 -10.27
N GLY A 156 4.20 -9.66 -10.84
CA GLY A 156 5.07 -8.49 -10.76
C GLY A 156 4.44 -7.21 -11.33
N SER A 157 5.10 -6.09 -11.10
CA SER A 157 4.72 -4.79 -11.63
C SER A 157 5.42 -4.53 -12.97
N GLY A 158 4.72 -3.87 -13.89
CA GLY A 158 5.27 -3.42 -15.18
C GLY A 158 4.38 -3.86 -16.35
N GLY A 159 4.46 -3.13 -17.46
CA GLY A 159 3.82 -3.51 -18.72
C GLY A 159 2.28 -3.55 -18.75
N CYS A 160 1.59 -3.11 -17.70
CA CYS A 160 0.11 -3.06 -17.67
C CYS A 160 -0.41 -1.69 -18.16
N ASP A 161 -1.40 -1.71 -19.06
CA ASP A 161 -2.11 -0.51 -19.51
C ASP A 161 -3.09 -0.02 -18.43
N LEU A 162 -2.64 0.87 -17.54
CA LEU A 162 -3.43 1.39 -16.42
C LEU A 162 -4.62 2.26 -16.83
N LEU A 163 -4.65 2.80 -18.06
CA LEU A 163 -5.63 3.79 -18.50
C LEU A 163 -6.61 3.25 -19.55
N GLY A 164 -6.24 2.21 -20.30
CA GLY A 164 -7.11 1.54 -21.25
C GLY A 164 -7.67 0.23 -20.70
N ASN A 165 -7.27 -0.89 -21.32
CA ASN A 165 -7.93 -2.18 -21.11
C ASN A 165 -7.44 -2.93 -19.85
N LYS A 166 -6.44 -2.40 -19.13
CA LYS A 166 -5.82 -3.04 -17.95
C LYS A 166 -5.18 -4.39 -18.24
N LYS A 167 -4.80 -4.62 -19.49
CA LYS A 167 -4.06 -5.81 -19.91
C LYS A 167 -2.57 -5.55 -19.92
N GLN A 168 -1.83 -6.64 -19.92
CA GLN A 168 -0.40 -6.63 -20.17
C GLN A 168 -0.17 -6.29 -21.66
N VAL A 169 0.69 -5.31 -21.91
CA VAL A 169 1.04 -4.80 -23.25
C VAL A 169 2.55 -4.86 -23.52
N ALA A 170 3.34 -5.28 -22.53
CA ALA A 170 4.79 -5.44 -22.64
C ALA A 170 5.29 -6.46 -21.61
N ASP A 171 6.42 -7.09 -21.89
CA ASP A 171 7.06 -8.03 -20.95
C ASP A 171 7.46 -7.32 -19.64
N GLN A 172 7.32 -8.03 -18.53
CA GLN A 172 7.83 -7.57 -17.24
C GLN A 172 9.30 -7.91 -17.10
N THR A 173 10.05 -7.07 -16.38
CA THR A 173 11.46 -7.34 -16.10
C THR A 173 11.70 -7.40 -14.59
N LEU A 174 12.50 -8.39 -14.18
CA LEU A 174 12.95 -8.53 -12.79
C LEU A 174 13.87 -7.37 -12.38
N ASP A 175 14.50 -6.72 -13.36
CA ASP A 175 15.40 -5.57 -13.14
C ASP A 175 14.70 -4.30 -12.66
N THR A 176 13.36 -4.24 -12.75
CA THR A 176 12.66 -3.11 -12.16
C THR A 176 12.91 -3.08 -10.64
N PRO A 177 13.16 -1.90 -10.05
CA PRO A 177 13.43 -1.79 -8.61
C PRO A 177 12.33 -2.34 -7.70
N VAL A 178 11.12 -2.53 -8.23
CA VAL A 178 9.95 -3.01 -7.50
C VAL A 178 9.89 -4.54 -7.53
N ASN A 179 10.10 -5.18 -8.68
CA ASN A 179 10.14 -6.64 -8.79
C ASN A 179 11.41 -7.20 -8.13
N ARG A 180 12.55 -6.54 -8.33
CA ARG A 180 13.80 -6.88 -7.62
C ARG A 180 13.65 -6.83 -6.11
N ALA A 181 12.80 -5.96 -5.59
CA ALA A 181 12.56 -5.86 -4.15
C ALA A 181 11.86 -7.11 -3.58
N LEU A 182 10.98 -7.75 -4.36
CA LEU A 182 10.37 -9.04 -4.01
C LEU A 182 11.39 -10.18 -4.06
N ALA A 183 12.23 -10.23 -5.10
CA ALA A 183 13.32 -11.23 -5.17
C ALA A 183 14.30 -11.08 -4.00
N ASN A 184 14.63 -9.84 -3.62
CA ASN A 184 15.47 -9.59 -2.46
C ASN A 184 14.82 -10.08 -1.16
N CYS A 185 13.48 -10.03 -1.03
CA CYS A 185 12.79 -10.59 0.16
C CYS A 185 13.05 -12.08 0.33
N VAL A 186 13.19 -12.86 -0.77
CA VAL A 186 13.59 -14.27 -0.72
C VAL A 186 15.01 -14.40 -0.16
N ALA A 187 15.95 -13.61 -0.69
CA ALA A 187 17.36 -13.67 -0.30
C ALA A 187 17.61 -13.28 1.16
N VAL A 188 16.94 -12.24 1.65
CA VAL A 188 17.12 -11.73 3.02
C VAL A 188 16.04 -12.19 4.01
N LYS A 189 15.11 -13.05 3.56
CA LYS A 189 14.01 -13.63 4.37
C LYS A 189 13.20 -12.56 5.12
N THR A 190 12.83 -11.49 4.41
CA THR A 190 12.00 -10.43 4.97
C THR A 190 10.52 -10.70 4.70
N PRO A 191 9.65 -10.66 5.73
CA PRO A 191 8.23 -10.85 5.53
C PRO A 191 7.60 -9.60 4.90
N VAL A 192 6.56 -9.82 4.11
CA VAL A 192 5.74 -8.78 3.47
C VAL A 192 4.35 -8.73 4.09
N ARG A 193 3.81 -7.53 4.31
CA ARG A 193 2.41 -7.38 4.71
C ARG A 193 1.49 -7.57 3.53
N LEU A 194 0.46 -8.39 3.68
CA LEU A 194 -0.54 -8.58 2.63
C LEU A 194 -1.82 -7.81 2.95
N VAL A 195 -2.34 -7.09 1.95
CA VAL A 195 -3.61 -6.38 2.03
C VAL A 195 -4.52 -6.82 0.89
N ARG A 196 -5.69 -7.36 1.22
CA ARG A 196 -6.70 -7.80 0.25
C ARG A 196 -7.68 -6.68 -0.08
N LYS A 197 -7.78 -6.31 -1.34
CA LYS A 197 -8.75 -5.33 -1.86
C LYS A 197 -10.00 -6.07 -2.34
N ASN A 198 -11.14 -5.75 -1.73
CA ASN A 198 -12.45 -6.25 -2.10
C ASN A 198 -13.37 -5.10 -2.55
N LYS A 199 -14.31 -5.38 -3.44
CA LYS A 199 -15.36 -4.43 -3.80
C LYS A 199 -16.33 -4.25 -2.63
N CYS A 200 -16.67 -3.00 -2.32
CA CYS A 200 -17.62 -2.68 -1.27
C CYS A 200 -18.38 -1.41 -1.65
N ALA A 201 -19.65 -1.55 -2.04
CA ALA A 201 -20.48 -0.44 -2.48
C ALA A 201 -20.81 0.56 -1.36
N ALA A 202 -20.79 0.11 -0.10
CA ALA A 202 -20.99 0.96 1.06
C ALA A 202 -19.77 1.86 1.38
N SER A 203 -18.60 1.54 0.83
CA SER A 203 -17.39 2.34 1.02
C SER A 203 -17.41 3.59 0.15
N TYR A 204 -16.93 4.72 0.70
CA TYR A 204 -16.76 5.95 -0.07
C TYR A 204 -15.76 5.80 -1.24
N SER A 205 -14.88 4.78 -1.21
CA SER A 205 -13.94 4.49 -2.30
C SER A 205 -14.44 3.39 -3.24
N GLY A 206 -15.60 2.79 -2.96
CA GLY A 206 -16.12 1.60 -3.65
C GLY A 206 -15.34 0.31 -3.37
N ASN A 207 -14.36 0.35 -2.46
CA ASN A 207 -13.54 -0.80 -2.08
C ASN A 207 -13.30 -0.83 -0.56
N VAL A 208 -12.94 -2.00 -0.06
CA VAL A 208 -12.42 -2.22 1.29
C VAL A 208 -11.09 -2.95 1.20
N PHE A 209 -10.14 -2.57 2.04
CA PHE A 209 -8.78 -3.11 2.09
C PHE A 209 -8.60 -3.79 3.44
N MET A 210 -8.43 -5.10 3.45
CA MET A 210 -8.31 -5.89 4.67
C MET A 210 -6.88 -6.37 4.85
N TYR A 211 -6.28 -6.11 6.00
CA TYR A 211 -4.95 -6.62 6.33
C TYR A 211 -5.03 -8.12 6.63
N ASP A 212 -4.29 -8.91 5.87
CA ASP A 212 -4.30 -10.38 5.91
C ASP A 212 -3.09 -10.98 6.65
N GLY A 213 -2.25 -10.13 7.26
CA GLY A 213 -1.09 -10.59 8.03
C GLY A 213 0.23 -10.52 7.27
N LEU A 214 1.21 -11.25 7.79
CA LEU A 214 2.56 -11.35 7.25
C LEU A 214 2.70 -12.61 6.42
N TRP A 215 3.37 -12.46 5.29
CA TRP A 215 3.61 -13.50 4.31
C TRP A 215 5.09 -13.52 3.96
N ASP A 216 5.64 -14.71 3.73
CA ASP A 216 7.00 -14.86 3.24
C ASP A 216 6.98 -15.00 1.71
N VAL A 217 7.94 -14.36 1.05
CA VAL A 217 8.19 -14.59 -0.38
C VAL A 217 9.11 -15.80 -0.47
N VAL A 218 8.58 -16.91 -1.00
CA VAL A 218 9.29 -18.20 -1.01
C VAL A 218 10.10 -18.41 -2.28
N GLU A 219 9.58 -17.98 -3.42
CA GLU A 219 10.25 -18.11 -4.71
C GLU A 219 9.72 -17.07 -5.71
N HIS A 220 10.39 -16.94 -6.85
CA HIS A 220 9.94 -16.18 -8.00
C HIS A 220 10.39 -16.88 -9.28
N TRP A 221 9.60 -16.77 -10.34
CA TRP A 221 9.91 -17.32 -11.65
C TRP A 221 9.34 -16.41 -12.74
N ASP A 222 9.83 -16.62 -13.96
CA ASP A 222 9.27 -15.99 -15.15
C ASP A 222 8.28 -16.97 -15.80
N GLU A 223 7.09 -16.49 -16.11
CA GLU A 223 6.05 -17.28 -16.78
C GLU A 223 5.39 -16.43 -17.87
N LYS A 224 4.96 -17.08 -18.95
CA LYS A 224 4.20 -16.41 -20.00
C LYS A 224 2.80 -16.13 -19.48
N GLY A 225 2.49 -14.85 -19.28
CA GLY A 225 1.17 -14.39 -18.83
C GLY A 225 0.04 -14.70 -19.83
N VAL A 226 -1.21 -14.50 -19.39
CA VAL A 226 -2.41 -14.81 -20.18
C VAL A 226 -2.60 -13.88 -21.39
N SER A 227 -2.15 -12.62 -21.28
CA SER A 227 -2.30 -11.56 -22.29
C SER A 227 -1.00 -11.22 -22.99
#